data_AF-A0A925M5T0-F1
#
_entry.id   AF-A0A925M5T0-F1
#
_cell.length_a   1.000
_cell.length_b   1.000
_cell.length_c   1.000
_cell.angle_alpha   90.00
_cell.angle_beta   90.00
_cell.angle_gamma   90.00
#
_symmetry.space_group_name_H-M   'P 1'
#
loop_
_entity.id
_entity.type
_entity.pdbx_description
1 polymer ?
#
loop_
_entity_poly.entity_id
_entity_poly.type
_entity_poly.pdbx_seq_one_letter_code
_entity_poly.pdbx_strand_id
1 'polypeptide(L)'
;MKEAITYQVLLQEVRDQGVQQGLATAALNMLREGMTIAQIAKLTGLSVQEVQHLNEIEIASSSHVDPLASFIGAVSHGSLAQQPDVELYGD
;
A
#
# COMPACT_ATOMS: atom_id res chain seq x y z
N MET A 1 -46.91 1.97 -10.59
CA MET A 1 -45.87 2.28 -11.59
C MET A 1 -44.60 2.91 -11.01
N LYS A 2 -44.66 3.73 -9.93
CA LYS A 2 -43.46 4.35 -9.33
C LYS A 2 -42.44 3.33 -8.77
N GLU A 3 -42.93 2.27 -8.12
CA GLU A 3 -42.11 1.19 -7.55
C GLU A 3 -41.16 0.54 -8.58
N ALA A 4 -41.64 0.22 -9.78
CA ALA A 4 -40.86 -0.50 -10.81
C ALA A 4 -39.72 0.34 -11.42
N ILE A 5 -39.82 1.67 -11.36
CA ILE A 5 -38.77 2.59 -11.82
C ILE A 5 -37.65 2.63 -10.78
N THR A 6 -38.00 2.66 -9.49
CA THR A 6 -37.03 2.65 -8.38
C THR A 6 -36.15 1.40 -8.40
N TYR A 7 -36.71 0.22 -8.65
CA TYR A 7 -35.94 -1.02 -8.73
C TYR A 7 -34.96 -1.05 -9.91
N GLN A 8 -35.36 -0.53 -11.08
CA GLN A 8 -34.47 -0.49 -12.24
C GLN A 8 -33.28 0.46 -12.03
N VAL A 9 -33.53 1.62 -11.41
CA VAL A 9 -32.46 2.57 -11.07
C VAL A 9 -31.48 1.95 -10.09
N LEU A 10 -31.98 1.27 -9.05
CA LEU A 10 -31.12 0.59 -8.06
C LEU A 10 -30.25 -0.50 -8.70
N LEU A 11 -30.81 -1.29 -9.61
CA LEU A 11 -30.06 -2.35 -10.30
C LEU A 11 -28.97 -1.80 -11.23
N GLN A 12 -29.21 -0.65 -11.86
CA GLN A 12 -28.19 0.04 -12.66
C GLN A 12 -27.06 0.56 -11.77
N GLU A 13 -27.41 1.24 -10.68
CA GLU A 13 -26.43 1.77 -9.73
C GLU A 13 -25.53 0.67 -9.15
N VAL A 14 -26.10 -0.44 -8.70
CA VAL A 14 -25.33 -1.58 -8.16
C VAL A 14 -24.41 -2.19 -9.21
N ARG A 15 -24.86 -2.27 -10.47
CA ARG A 15 -24.01 -2.75 -11.58
C ARG A 15 -22.84 -1.81 -11.80
N ASP A 16 -23.10 -0.52 -11.89
CA ASP A 16 -22.07 0.48 -12.17
C ASP A 16 -21.03 0.52 -11.04
N GLN A 17 -21.49 0.44 -9.78
CA GLN A 17 -20.62 0.30 -8.62
C GLN A 17 -19.75 -0.97 -8.69
N GLY A 18 -20.34 -2.11 -9.06
CA GLY A 18 -19.59 -3.37 -9.20
C GLY A 18 -18.52 -3.30 -10.29
N VAL A 19 -18.83 -2.67 -11.43
CA VAL A 19 -17.87 -2.45 -12.51
C VAL A 19 -16.72 -1.55 -12.04
N GLN A 20 -17.03 -0.44 -11.36
CA GLN A 20 -15.99 0.46 -10.85
C GLN A 20 -15.08 -0.21 -9.81
N GLN A 21 -15.65 -0.98 -8.88
CA GLN A 21 -14.87 -1.73 -7.89
C GLN A 21 -13.97 -2.79 -8.53
N GLY A 22 -14.48 -3.49 -9.56
CA GLY A 22 -13.69 -4.47 -10.32
C GLY A 22 -12.51 -3.83 -11.05
N LEU A 23 -12.73 -2.68 -11.69
CA LEU A 23 -11.68 -1.92 -12.39
C LEU A 23 -10.61 -1.40 -11.42
N ALA A 24 -11.01 -0.85 -10.27
CA ALA A 24 -10.07 -0.40 -9.25
C ALA A 24 -9.22 -1.55 -8.71
N THR A 25 -9.84 -2.71 -8.44
CA THR A 25 -9.12 -3.90 -7.97
C THR A 25 -8.15 -4.42 -9.02
N ALA A 26 -8.56 -4.47 -10.28
CA ALA A 26 -7.69 -4.87 -11.39
C ALA A 26 -6.50 -3.91 -11.54
N ALA A 27 -6.73 -2.59 -11.47
CA ALA A 27 -5.67 -1.59 -11.53
C ALA A 27 -4.67 -1.74 -10.36
N LEU A 28 -5.14 -1.97 -9.14
CA LEU A 28 -4.28 -2.22 -7.97
C LEU A 28 -3.42 -3.48 -8.15
N ASN A 29 -3.99 -4.56 -8.67
CA ASN A 29 -3.22 -5.78 -8.95
C ASN A 29 -2.14 -5.52 -10.02
N MET A 30 -2.45 -4.77 -11.07
CA MET A 30 -1.46 -4.41 -12.10
C MET A 30 -0.35 -3.51 -11.53
N LEU A 31 -0.67 -2.58 -10.63
CA LEU A 31 0.32 -1.76 -9.92
C LEU A 31 1.28 -2.65 -9.11
N ARG A 32 0.73 -3.63 -8.38
CA ARG A 32 1.52 -4.61 -7.60
C ARG A 32 2.42 -5.49 -8.47
N GLU A 33 1.98 -5.79 -9.69
CA GLU A 33 2.79 -6.52 -10.69
C GLU A 33 3.85 -5.63 -11.37
N GLY A 34 3.95 -4.34 -11.00
CA GLY A 34 4.97 -3.42 -11.48
C GLY A 34 4.64 -2.77 -12.83
N MET A 35 3.38 -2.82 -13.26
CA MET A 35 2.95 -2.15 -14.49
C MET A 35 2.95 -0.62 -14.31
N THR A 36 3.33 0.11 -15.36
CA THR A 36 3.34 1.58 -15.31
C THR A 36 1.92 2.15 -15.33
N ILE A 37 1.73 3.30 -14.68
CA ILE A 37 0.45 4.03 -14.61
C ILE A 37 -0.15 4.26 -16.00
N ALA A 38 0.68 4.60 -17.00
CA ALA A 38 0.23 4.83 -18.37
C ALA A 38 -0.29 3.54 -19.06
N GLN A 39 0.34 2.39 -18.81
CA GLN A 39 -0.11 1.10 -19.33
C GLN A 39 -1.43 0.67 -18.67
N ILE A 40 -1.55 0.87 -17.36
CA ILE A 40 -2.76 0.54 -16.60
C ILE A 40 -3.93 1.40 -17.10
N ALA A 41 -3.75 2.72 -17.20
CA ALA A 41 -4.77 3.64 -17.73
C ALA A 41 -5.27 3.22 -19.11
N LYS A 42 -4.35 2.77 -19.99
CA LYS A 42 -4.70 2.28 -21.33
C LYS A 42 -5.51 0.97 -21.30
N LEU A 43 -5.23 0.06 -20.35
CA LEU A 43 -5.87 -1.26 -20.27
C LEU A 43 -7.21 -1.22 -19.53
N THR A 44 -7.34 -0.41 -18.49
CA THR A 44 -8.54 -0.32 -17.66
C THR A 44 -9.52 0.75 -18.14
N GLY A 45 -9.04 1.71 -18.96
CA GLY A 45 -9.82 2.88 -19.36
C GLY A 45 -9.94 3.94 -18.27
N LEU A 46 -9.29 3.75 -17.11
CA LEU A 46 -9.16 4.77 -16.08
C LEU A 46 -8.24 5.89 -16.54
N SER A 47 -8.46 7.10 -16.05
CA SER A 47 -7.54 8.21 -16.25
C SER A 47 -6.22 7.98 -15.50
N VAL A 48 -5.16 8.62 -15.98
CA VAL A 48 -3.85 8.61 -15.30
C VAL A 48 -3.98 9.12 -13.87
N GLN A 49 -4.82 10.14 -13.63
CA GLN A 49 -5.06 10.70 -12.30
C GLN A 49 -5.73 9.69 -11.37
N GLU A 50 -6.72 8.93 -11.85
CA GLU A 50 -7.39 7.90 -11.04
C GLU A 50 -6.41 6.78 -10.65
N VAL A 51 -5.58 6.33 -11.59
CA VAL A 51 -4.56 5.31 -11.32
C VAL A 51 -3.48 5.83 -10.37
N GLN A 52 -3.08 7.09 -10.49
CA GLN A 52 -2.13 7.75 -9.57
C GLN A 52 -2.69 7.78 -8.14
N HIS A 53 -3.95 8.17 -7.98
CA HIS A 53 -4.63 8.20 -6.69
C HIS A 53 -4.75 6.79 -6.07
N LEU A 54 -5.06 5.77 -6.87
CA LEU A 54 -5.06 4.37 -6.42
C LEU A 54 -3.68 3.92 -5.93
N ASN A 55 -2.61 4.32 -6.62
CA ASN A 55 -1.24 4.02 -6.22
C ASN A 55 -0.87 4.68 -4.87
N GLU A 56 -1.27 5.92 -4.65
CA GLU A 56 -1.05 6.62 -3.37
C GLU A 56 -1.77 5.93 -2.20
N ILE A 57 -3.02 5.50 -2.41
CA ILE A 57 -3.78 4.74 -1.40
C ILE A 57 -3.10 3.41 -1.08
N GLU A 58 -2.61 2.69 -2.10
CA GLU A 58 -1.94 1.41 -1.92
C GLU A 58 -0.64 1.55 -1.12
N ILE A 59 0.17 2.57 -1.41
CA ILE A 59 1.39 2.85 -0.66
C ILE A 59 1.06 3.21 0.79
N ALA A 60 0.01 4.01 1.01
CA ALA A 60 -0.43 4.34 2.37
C ALA A 60 -0.90 3.10 3.14
N SER A 61 -1.58 2.15 2.48
CA SER A 61 -2.03 0.89 3.09
C SER A 61 -0.88 -0.08 3.39
N SER A 62 0.16 -0.11 2.53
CA SER A 62 1.34 -0.95 2.74
C SER A 62 2.34 -0.37 3.76
N SER A 63 2.19 0.92 4.10
CA SER A 63 3.06 1.63 5.04
C SER A 63 2.70 1.43 6.52
N HIS A 64 2.01 0.34 6.88
CA HIS A 64 1.95 -0.14 8.27
C HIS A 64 3.31 -0.68 8.68
N VAL A 65 4.28 0.22 8.87
CA VAL A 65 5.56 -0.07 9.48
C VAL A 65 5.28 -0.39 10.93
N ASP A 66 5.42 -1.65 11.34
CA ASP A 66 5.27 -2.06 12.74
C ASP A 66 6.13 -1.15 13.63
N PRO A 67 5.53 -0.30 14.51
CA PRO A 67 6.30 0.62 15.34
C PRO A 67 7.26 -0.11 16.31
N LEU A 68 7.02 -1.40 16.54
CA LEU A 68 7.87 -2.27 17.35
C LEU A 68 9.18 -2.66 16.64
N ALA A 69 9.17 -2.79 15.30
CA ALA A 69 10.37 -3.15 14.54
C ALA A 69 11.43 -2.03 14.58
N SER A 70 10.99 -0.76 14.58
CA SER A 70 11.89 0.39 14.78
C SER A 70 12.46 0.48 16.19
N PHE A 71 11.78 -0.08 17.19
CA PHE A 71 12.20 0.00 18.59
C PHE A 71 13.29 -1.02 18.95
N ILE A 72 13.21 -2.25 18.41
CA ILE A 72 14.20 -3.30 18.71
C ILE A 72 15.55 -3.03 18.03
N GLY A 73 15.57 -2.37 16.86
CA GLY A 73 16.81 -2.00 16.17
C GLY A 73 17.71 -1.03 16.94
N ALA A 74 17.15 -0.22 17.86
CA ALA A 74 17.92 0.74 18.65
C ALA A 74 18.62 0.12 19.88
N VAL A 75 18.23 -1.08 20.31
CA VAL A 75 18.72 -1.69 21.58
C VAL A 75 19.91 -2.64 21.34
N SER A 76 20.22 -3.01 20.09
CA SER A 76 21.20 -4.08 19.81
C SER A 76 22.67 -3.65 19.63
N HIS A 77 23.03 -2.36 19.72
CA HIS A 77 24.42 -1.90 19.51
C HIS A 77 24.96 -0.93 20.58
N GLY A 78 24.64 -1.18 21.86
CA GLY A 78 25.30 -0.57 23.01
C GLY A 78 26.27 -1.54 23.68
N SER A 79 27.41 -1.77 23.03
CA SER A 79 28.49 -2.64 23.49
C SER A 79 29.00 -2.23 24.89
N LEU A 80 28.64 -2.99 25.94
CA LEU A 80 29.36 -3.01 27.22
C LEU A 80 30.63 -3.86 27.04
N ALA A 81 31.64 -3.27 26.42
CA ALA A 81 32.99 -3.84 26.37
C ALA A 81 33.97 -2.82 26.96
N GLN A 82 33.91 -2.64 28.28
CA GLN A 82 35.05 -2.11 29.03
C GLN A 82 35.78 -3.31 29.62
N GLN A 83 36.69 -3.90 28.84
CA GLN A 83 37.72 -4.78 29.39
C GLN A 83 38.66 -3.89 30.24
N PRO A 84 38.96 -4.23 31.51
CA PRO A 84 40.08 -3.58 32.17
C PRO A 84 41.36 -4.09 31.51
N ASP A 85 42.05 -3.21 30.78
CA ASP A 85 43.39 -3.45 30.27
C ASP A 85 44.32 -3.78 31.45
N VAL A 86 44.82 -5.01 31.43
CA VAL A 86 45.90 -5.46 32.30
C VAL A 86 47.20 -4.92 31.69
N GLU A 87 47.65 -3.75 32.15
CA GLU A 87 49.04 -3.33 31.93
C GLU A 87 49.96 -4.06 32.91
N LEU A 88 50.77 -4.96 32.38
CA LEU A 88 51.75 -5.76 33.10
C LEU A 88 53.04 -5.73 32.27
N TYR A 89 53.92 -4.72 32.46
CA TYR A 89 55.40 -4.82 32.52
C TYR A 89 56.17 -3.47 32.55
N GLY A 90 57.18 -3.39 33.45
CA GLY A 90 58.40 -2.53 33.41
C GLY A 90 58.27 -1.12 34.02
N ASP A 91 59.09 -0.62 34.96
CA ASP A 91 60.45 -0.92 35.45
C ASP A 91 60.52 -1.06 36.99
#